data_AF-A0A7V2S3E0-F1
#
_entry.id   AF-A0A7V2S3E0-F1
#
_cell.length_a   1.000
_cell.length_b   1.000
_cell.length_c   1.000
_cell.angle_alpha   90.00
_cell.angle_beta   90.00
_cell.angle_gamma   90.00
#
_symmetry.space_group_name_H-M   'P 1'
#
loop_
_entity.id
_entity.type
_entity.pdbx_description
1 polymer ?
#
loop_
_entity_poly.entity_id
_entity_poly.type
_entity_poly.pdbx_seq_one_letter_code
_entity_poly.pdbx_strand_id
1 'polypeptide(L)'
;MRFFPDDIDSEVQARLNYKRLAILYHPDRGGNEEIMREINQEYELVKKRLRRYREGLQQLKPGDCVVVNGTECEVTAVFEKTFIAKAKGRHRLAIFDKKTGYSVYDKKFKARLPE
;
A
#
# COMPACT_ATOMS: atom_id res chain seq x y z
N MET A 1 -2.14 6.33 -13.25
CA MET A 1 -0.69 6.15 -13.51
C MET A 1 -0.57 5.41 -14.84
N ARG A 2 0.39 5.80 -15.69
CA ARG A 2 0.64 5.25 -17.02
C ARG A 2 1.57 4.03 -16.98
N PHE A 3 2.54 4.00 -16.07
CA PHE A 3 3.57 2.95 -16.03
C PHE A 3 3.48 2.07 -14.78
N PHE A 4 3.10 2.65 -13.65
CA PHE A 4 2.95 1.91 -12.40
C PHE A 4 1.53 1.34 -12.26
N PRO A 5 1.37 0.03 -11.99
CA PRO A 5 0.07 -0.57 -11.72
C PRO A 5 -0.49 -0.07 -10.38
N ASP A 6 -1.80 0.10 -10.30
CA ASP A 6 -2.48 0.60 -9.09
C ASP A 6 -2.30 -0.30 -7.86
N ASP A 7 -2.07 -1.59 -8.10
CA ASP A 7 -1.94 -2.62 -7.05
C ASP A 7 -0.54 -2.68 -6.41
N ILE A 8 0.37 -1.73 -6.65
CA ILE A 8 1.63 -1.70 -5.91
C ILE A 8 1.37 -1.45 -4.41
N ASP A 9 1.63 -2.49 -3.65
CA ASP A 9 1.29 -2.59 -2.24
C ASP A 9 2.49 -2.51 -1.29
N SER A 10 3.71 -2.65 -1.84
CA SER A 10 4.96 -2.74 -1.09
C SER A 10 6.10 -1.96 -1.77
N GLU A 11 7.00 -1.40 -0.96
CA GLU A 11 8.21 -0.71 -1.43
C GLU A 11 9.10 -1.63 -2.29
N VAL A 12 9.09 -2.94 -2.01
CA VAL A 12 9.85 -3.93 -2.77
C VAL A 12 9.30 -4.07 -4.19
N GLN A 13 7.98 -4.21 -4.33
CA GLN A 13 7.32 -4.26 -5.65
C GLN A 13 7.55 -2.96 -6.42
N ALA A 14 7.39 -1.81 -5.76
CA ALA A 14 7.63 -0.51 -6.36
C ALA A 14 9.06 -0.41 -6.94
N ARG A 15 10.05 -0.85 -6.16
CA ARG A 15 11.47 -0.83 -6.56
C ARG A 15 11.76 -1.80 -7.71
N LEU A 16 11.19 -3.01 -7.68
CA LEU A 16 11.38 -3.99 -8.75
C LEU A 16 10.78 -3.51 -10.07
N ASN A 17 9.58 -2.93 -10.02
CA ASN A 17 8.93 -2.39 -11.21
C ASN A 17 9.71 -1.19 -11.78
N TYR A 18 10.13 -0.27 -10.91
CA TYR A 18 11.01 0.83 -11.29
C TYR A 18 12.28 0.35 -12.00
N LYS A 19 12.99 -0.63 -11.44
CA LYS A 19 14.21 -1.19 -12.06
C LYS A 19 13.93 -1.79 -13.44
N ARG A 20 12.83 -2.52 -13.58
CA ARG A 20 12.41 -3.12 -14.86
C ARG A 20 12.15 -2.03 -15.90
N LEU A 21 11.39 -1.00 -15.55
CA LEU A 21 11.09 0.14 -16.43
C LEU A 21 12.35 0.93 -16.79
N ALA A 22 13.21 1.21 -15.82
CA ALA A 22 14.48 1.90 -16.04
C ALA A 22 15.39 1.15 -17.02
N ILE A 23 15.44 -0.19 -16.94
CA ILE A 23 16.20 -1.01 -17.90
C ILE A 23 15.65 -0.91 -19.33
N LEU A 24 14.32 -0.83 -19.48
CA LEU A 24 13.64 -0.80 -20.78
C LEU A 24 13.69 0.58 -21.45
N TYR A 25 13.60 1.65 -20.66
CA TYR A 25 13.45 3.02 -21.17
C TYR A 25 14.67 3.91 -20.90
N HIS A 26 15.81 3.35 -20.46
CA HIS A 26 17.01 4.15 -20.20
C HIS A 26 17.49 4.87 -21.47
N PRO A 27 17.80 6.18 -21.42
CA PRO A 27 18.31 6.92 -22.57
C PRO A 27 19.60 6.30 -23.14
N ASP A 28 20.54 5.88 -22.28
CA ASP A 28 21.77 5.19 -22.71
C ASP A 28 21.55 3.84 -23.42
N ARG A 29 20.33 3.31 -23.40
CA ARG A 29 19.95 2.06 -24.08
C ARG A 29 19.03 2.29 -25.27
N GLY A 30 18.96 3.52 -25.77
CA GLY A 30 18.06 3.91 -26.86
C GLY A 30 16.63 4.24 -26.40
N GLY A 31 16.42 4.42 -25.09
CA GLY A 31 15.16 4.88 -24.52
C GLY A 31 14.98 6.40 -24.62
N ASN A 32 13.83 6.89 -24.15
CA ASN A 32 13.44 8.29 -24.22
C ASN A 32 13.55 8.95 -22.82
N GLU A 33 14.24 10.09 -22.73
CA GLU A 33 14.44 10.82 -21.47
C GLU A 33 13.12 11.29 -20.83
N GLU A 34 12.17 11.75 -21.64
CA GLU A 34 10.86 12.19 -21.16
C GLU A 34 10.09 11.03 -20.52
N ILE A 35 10.12 9.85 -21.15
CA ILE A 35 9.52 8.63 -20.58
C ILE A 35 10.20 8.25 -19.26
N MET A 36 11.53 8.31 -19.19
CA MET A 36 12.25 8.03 -17.94
C MET A 36 11.89 9.05 -16.84
N ARG A 37 11.67 10.32 -17.20
CA ARG A 37 11.24 11.37 -16.28
C ARG A 37 9.82 11.09 -15.75
N GLU A 38 8.88 10.66 -16.60
CA GLU A 38 7.54 10.21 -16.18
C GLU A 38 7.62 9.03 -15.20
N ILE A 39 8.44 8.01 -15.51
CA ILE A 39 8.65 6.84 -14.64
C ILE A 39 9.18 7.25 -13.26
N ASN A 40 10.14 8.19 -13.22
CA ASN A 40 10.67 8.74 -11.96
C ASN A 40 9.58 9.45 -11.14
N GLN A 41 8.76 10.26 -11.80
CA GLN A 41 7.67 10.99 -11.14
C GLN A 41 6.63 10.02 -10.54
N GLU A 42 6.19 9.02 -11.30
CA GLU A 42 5.23 8.03 -10.80
C GLU A 42 5.81 7.21 -9.65
N TYR A 43 7.08 6.82 -9.73
CA TYR A 43 7.74 6.08 -8.65
C TYR A 43 7.76 6.87 -7.33
N GLU A 44 8.05 8.17 -7.40
CA GLU A 44 8.05 9.04 -6.22
C GLU A 44 6.65 9.22 -5.64
N LEU A 45 5.60 9.30 -6.47
CA LEU A 45 4.21 9.32 -6.00
C LEU A 45 3.84 8.01 -5.29
N VAL A 46 4.21 6.86 -5.87
CA VAL A 46 3.98 5.55 -5.24
C VAL A 46 4.70 5.45 -3.90
N LYS A 47 5.96 5.90 -3.80
CA LYS A 47 6.69 5.93 -2.53
C LYS A 47 6.02 6.81 -1.48
N LYS A 48 5.61 8.03 -1.85
CA LYS A 48 4.89 8.93 -0.94
C LYS A 48 3.60 8.30 -0.43
N ARG A 49 2.83 7.67 -1.33
CA ARG A 49 1.61 6.92 -0.98
C ARG A 49 1.90 5.81 0.03
N LEU A 50 2.87 4.94 -0.27
CA LEU A 50 3.25 3.82 0.60
C LEU A 50 3.74 4.30 1.97
N ARG A 51 4.51 5.39 2.03
CA ARG A 51 4.97 6.00 3.27
C ARG A 51 3.81 6.51 4.12
N ARG A 52 2.89 7.28 3.52
CA ARG A 52 1.70 7.80 4.21
C ARG A 52 0.85 6.68 4.80
N TYR A 53 0.65 5.59 4.07
CA TYR A 53 -0.03 4.41 4.59
C TYR A 53 0.70 3.80 5.78
N ARG A 54 2.02 3.66 5.71
CA ARG A 54 2.84 3.08 6.78
C ARG A 54 2.84 3.94 8.05
N GLU A 55 2.88 5.26 7.91
CA GLU A 55 2.81 6.20 9.04
C GLU A 55 1.40 6.25 9.64
N GLY A 56 0.38 6.12 8.79
CA GLY A 56 -1.02 6.11 9.19
C GLY A 56 -1.42 4.87 10.01
N LEU A 57 -1.06 3.67 9.55
CA LEU A 57 -1.37 2.41 10.26
C LEU A 57 -0.62 2.29 11.60
N GLN A 58 0.54 2.93 11.74
CA GLN A 58 1.29 2.95 13.00
C GLN A 58 0.58 3.76 14.09
N GLN A 59 -0.15 4.81 13.71
CA GLN A 59 -0.82 5.74 14.62
C GLN A 59 -2.27 5.37 14.93
N LEU A 60 -2.74 4.22 14.43
CA LEU A 60 -4.11 3.73 14.66
C LEU A 60 -4.44 3.62 16.15
N LYS A 61 -5.69 3.95 16.47
CA LYS A 61 -6.31 3.80 17.79
C LYS A 61 -7.58 2.95 17.70
N PRO A 62 -7.99 2.30 18.80
CA PRO A 62 -9.31 1.68 18.86
C PRO A 62 -10.41 2.73 18.59
N GLY A 63 -11.38 2.39 17.75
CA GLY A 63 -12.43 3.28 17.25
C GLY A 63 -12.15 3.89 15.87
N ASP A 64 -10.90 3.84 15.37
CA ASP A 64 -10.60 4.33 14.03
C ASP A 64 -11.25 3.46 12.95
N CYS A 65 -11.55 4.06 11.80
CA CYS A 65 -12.04 3.34 10.62
C CYS A 65 -10.90 3.02 9.65
N VAL A 66 -10.90 1.80 9.14
CA VAL A 66 -10.01 1.31 8.09
C VAL A 66 -10.83 0.64 7.00
N VAL A 67 -10.34 0.66 5.76
CA VAL A 67 -10.98 0.01 4.63
C VAL A 67 -10.21 -1.27 4.31
N VAL A 68 -10.91 -2.40 4.29
CA VAL A 68 -10.37 -3.71 3.91
C VAL A 68 -11.01 -4.15 2.60
N ASN A 69 -10.25 -4.11 1.50
CA ASN A 69 -10.73 -4.47 0.15
C ASN A 69 -12.09 -3.83 -0.21
N GLY A 70 -12.25 -2.53 0.06
CA GLY A 70 -13.49 -1.78 -0.21
C GLY A 70 -14.59 -1.94 0.84
N THR A 71 -14.38 -2.74 1.90
CA THR A 71 -15.31 -2.83 3.04
C THR A 71 -14.82 -1.96 4.19
N GLU A 72 -15.67 -1.10 4.72
CA GLU A 72 -15.36 -0.35 5.94
C GLU A 72 -15.33 -1.26 7.18
N CYS A 73 -14.26 -1.12 7.96
CA CYS A 73 -14.02 -1.86 9.18
C CYS A 73 -13.66 -0.89 10.31
N GLU A 74 -14.13 -1.19 11.52
CA GLU A 74 -13.78 -0.47 12.74
C GLU A 74 -12.63 -1.19 13.45
N VAL A 75 -11.63 -0.44 13.89
CA VAL A 75 -10.50 -0.96 14.65
C VAL A 75 -10.94 -1.21 16.09
N THR A 76 -10.98 -2.47 16.52
CA THR A 76 -11.44 -2.84 17.86
C THR A 76 -10.31 -2.93 18.88
N ALA A 77 -9.10 -3.26 18.43
CA ALA A 77 -7.93 -3.37 19.28
C ALA A 77 -6.65 -3.06 18.50
N VAL A 78 -5.67 -2.46 19.16
CA VAL A 78 -4.39 -2.09 18.57
C VAL A 78 -3.27 -2.61 19.46
N PHE A 79 -2.31 -3.31 18.85
CA PHE A 79 -1.10 -3.83 19.47
C PHE A 79 0.15 -3.17 18.89
N GLU A 80 1.33 -3.55 19.39
CA GLU A 80 2.61 -2.98 18.93
C GLU A 80 2.79 -3.13 17.41
N LYS A 81 2.59 -4.34 16.88
CA LYS A 81 2.84 -4.67 15.46
C LYS A 81 1.57 -4.95 14.65
N THR A 82 0.45 -5.15 15.32
CA THR A 82 -0.80 -5.59 14.70
C THR A 82 -1.99 -4.77 15.20
N PHE A 83 -3.12 -4.88 14.51
CA PHE A 83 -4.40 -4.37 14.97
C PHE A 83 -5.52 -5.32 14.54
N ILE A 84 -6.65 -5.26 15.23
CA ILE A 84 -7.85 -6.03 14.93
C ILE A 84 -8.87 -5.06 14.34
N ALA A 85 -9.46 -5.43 13.20
CA ALA A 85 -10.57 -4.69 12.63
C ALA A 85 -11.79 -5.60 12.44
N LYS A 86 -12.97 -5.03 12.69
CA LYS A 86 -14.28 -5.65 12.53
C LYS A 86 -15.00 -5.01 11.36
N ALA A 87 -15.45 -5.81 10.40
CA ALA A 87 -16.26 -5.29 9.29
C ALA A 87 -17.62 -4.78 9.78
N LYS A 88 -18.03 -3.58 9.35
CA LYS A 88 -19.36 -3.03 9.67
C LYS A 88 -20.45 -3.99 9.18
N GLY A 89 -21.44 -4.29 10.03
CA GLY A 89 -22.54 -5.21 9.71
C GLY A 89 -22.18 -6.70 9.69
N ARG A 90 -20.95 -7.09 10.07
CA ARG A 90 -20.55 -8.50 10.19
C ARG A 90 -19.93 -8.80 11.55
N HIS A 91 -20.01 -10.04 11.99
CA HIS A 91 -19.35 -10.52 13.22
C HIS A 91 -17.87 -10.88 13.00
N ARG A 92 -17.36 -10.78 11.77
CA ARG A 92 -16.01 -11.23 11.42
C ARG A 92 -14.96 -10.22 11.85
N LEU A 93 -14.01 -10.69 12.65
CA LEU A 93 -12.79 -9.99 13.02
C LEU A 93 -11.63 -10.46 12.14
N ALA A 94 -10.71 -9.56 11.84
CA ALA A 94 -9.47 -9.89 11.16
C ALA A 94 -8.30 -9.13 11.81
N ILE A 95 -7.17 -9.83 11.93
CA ILE A 95 -5.93 -9.27 12.46
C ILE A 95 -5.06 -8.84 11.29
N PHE A 96 -4.53 -7.62 11.36
CA PHE A 96 -3.71 -7.00 10.34
C PHE A 96 -2.36 -6.57 10.91
N ASP A 97 -1.32 -6.70 10.09
CA ASP A 97 0.01 -6.20 10.39
C ASP A 97 0.12 -4.70 10.06
N LYS A 98 0.61 -3.89 11.01
CA LYS A 98 0.71 -2.43 10.85
C LYS A 98 1.75 -2.00 9.82
N LYS A 99 2.77 -2.83 9.59
CA LYS A 99 3.87 -2.52 8.68
C LYS A 99 3.45 -2.69 7.21
N THR A 100 2.65 -3.69 6.93
CA THR A 100 2.28 -4.11 5.58
C THR A 100 0.81 -3.87 5.24
N GLY A 101 -0.05 -3.74 6.25
CA GLY A 101 -1.50 -3.64 6.12
C GLY A 101 -2.19 -4.96 5.78
N TYR A 102 -1.45 -6.05 5.55
CA TYR A 102 -2.02 -7.34 5.22
C TYR A 102 -2.55 -8.07 6.44
N SER A 103 -3.60 -8.88 6.24
CA SER A 103 -4.05 -9.77 7.29
C SER A 103 -2.97 -10.80 7.61
N VAL A 104 -2.79 -11.06 8.91
CA VAL A 104 -1.84 -12.04 9.43
C VAL A 104 -2.16 -13.45 8.92
N TYR A 105 -3.44 -13.78 8.80
CA TYR A 105 -3.89 -15.13 8.44
C TYR A 105 -4.28 -15.29 6.97
N ASP A 106 -4.78 -14.24 6.33
CA ASP A 106 -5.31 -14.34 4.97
C ASP A 106 -4.84 -13.14 4.13
N LYS A 107 -3.71 -13.32 3.45
CA LYS A 107 -3.02 -12.28 2.68
C LYS A 107 -3.84 -11.70 1.53
N LYS A 108 -5.02 -12.24 1.22
CA LYS A 108 -5.96 -11.61 0.27
C LYS A 108 -6.59 -10.34 0.83
N PHE A 109 -6.66 -10.20 2.16
CA PHE A 109 -7.23 -9.02 2.80
C PHE A 109 -6.15 -8.01 3.14
N LYS A 110 -6.31 -6.79 2.63
CA LYS A 110 -5.42 -5.66 2.92
C LYS A 110 -6.22 -4.51 3.51
N ALA A 111 -5.85 -4.11 4.72
CA ALA A 111 -6.34 -2.91 5.36
C ALA A 111 -5.59 -1.68 4.86
N ARG A 112 -6.34 -0.61 4.63
CA ARG A 112 -5.86 0.71 4.20
C ARG A 112 -6.58 1.77 5.04
N LEU A 113 -5.99 2.94 5.17
CA LEU A 113 -6.74 4.09 5.69
C LEU A 113 -7.80 4.51 4.66
N PRO A 114 -8.97 4.99 5.09
CA PRO A 114 -9.92 5.65 4.20
C PRO A 114 -9.25 6.85 3.52
N GLU A 115 -9.54 7.05 2.23
CA GLU A 115 -9.01 8.18 1.43
C GLU A 115 -9.55 9.54 1.89
#